data_AF-A0A366DD31-F1
#
_entry.id   AF-A0A366DD31-F1
#
_cell.length_a   1.000
_cell.length_b   1.000
_cell.length_c   1.000
_cell.angle_alpha   90.00
_cell.angle_beta   90.00
_cell.angle_gamma   90.00
#
_symmetry.space_group_name_H-M   'P 1'
#
loop_
_entity.id
_entity.type
_entity.pdbx_description
1 polymer ?
#
loop_
_entity_poly.entity_id
_entity_poly.type
_entity_poly.pdbx_seq_one_letter_code
_entity_poly.pdbx_strand_id
1 'polypeptide(L)'
;MTQDEQLAYWRHQSRRHEQAAKRGVSAADAQVLRDRIVELENAARSEDERAVAEAVEAARIEAAQAVRDELLPQLRSAELRGYASVVLNGTRLDAWLDTVNAAAFFDDQGRVDGDRVVAHLTEMVGSPALAELASPPSATHPDYGQGRPGGRTRLARGEGGRAEAARRFGTAAAPAAGPTLGA
;
A
#
# COMPACT_ATOMS: atom_id res chain seq x y z
N MET A 1 -52.75 -74.71 27.40
CA MET A 1 -51.86 -74.84 26.24
C MET A 1 -51.31 -76.26 26.23
N THR A 2 -51.69 -77.05 25.24
CA THR A 2 -51.28 -78.46 25.15
C THR A 2 -49.82 -78.57 24.68
N GLN A 3 -49.21 -79.72 24.90
CA GLN A 3 -47.81 -79.96 24.53
C GLN A 3 -47.60 -79.83 23.01
N ASP A 4 -48.60 -80.21 22.21
CA ASP A 4 -48.61 -80.04 20.76
C ASP A 4 -48.71 -78.56 20.33
N GLU A 5 -49.49 -77.74 21.04
CA GLU A 5 -49.56 -76.30 20.81
C GLU A 5 -48.23 -75.62 21.10
N GLN A 6 -47.51 -76.05 22.13
CA GLN A 6 -46.18 -75.52 22.47
C GLN A 6 -45.16 -75.85 21.38
N LEU A 7 -45.15 -77.10 20.90
CA LEU A 7 -44.27 -77.52 19.81
C LEU A 7 -44.57 -76.79 18.50
N ALA A 8 -45.86 -76.59 18.17
CA ALA A 8 -46.27 -75.82 17.00
C ALA A 8 -45.83 -74.35 17.11
N TYR A 9 -46.00 -73.73 18.29
CA TYR A 9 -45.56 -72.36 18.57
C TYR A 9 -44.05 -72.21 18.37
N TRP A 10 -43.24 -73.08 18.97
CA TRP A 10 -41.78 -73.00 18.83
C TRP A 10 -41.30 -73.24 17.40
N ARG A 11 -41.92 -74.17 16.67
CA ARG A 11 -41.62 -74.38 15.23
C ARG A 11 -41.99 -73.17 14.38
N HIS A 12 -43.09 -72.48 14.69
CA HIS A 12 -43.49 -71.27 13.99
C HIS A 12 -42.52 -70.11 14.29
N GLN A 13 -42.15 -69.91 15.55
CA GLN A 13 -41.18 -68.89 15.95
C GLN A 13 -39.81 -69.15 15.32
N SER A 14 -39.32 -70.39 15.34
CA SER A 14 -38.05 -70.76 14.71
C SER A 14 -38.02 -70.43 13.22
N ARG A 15 -39.07 -70.79 12.46
CA ARG A 15 -39.21 -70.43 11.05
C ARG A 15 -39.26 -68.92 10.83
N ARG A 16 -39.93 -68.17 11.70
CA ARG A 16 -39.98 -66.70 11.63
C ARG A 16 -38.60 -66.08 11.84
N HIS A 17 -37.83 -66.57 12.81
CA HIS A 17 -36.47 -66.11 13.07
C HIS A 17 -35.52 -66.47 11.92
N GLU A 18 -35.65 -67.66 11.36
CA GLU A 18 -34.87 -68.10 10.19
C GLU A 18 -35.17 -67.25 8.95
N GLN A 19 -36.45 -66.93 8.70
CA GLN A 19 -36.84 -66.02 7.61
C GLN A 19 -36.34 -64.60 7.84
N ALA A 20 -36.35 -64.11 9.09
CA ALA A 20 -35.82 -62.79 9.42
C ALA A 20 -34.30 -62.70 9.22
N ALA A 21 -33.55 -63.74 9.63
CA ALA A 21 -32.10 -63.81 9.43
C ALA A 21 -31.72 -63.86 7.94
N LYS A 22 -32.51 -64.58 7.12
CA LYS A 22 -32.32 -64.63 5.65
C LYS A 22 -32.64 -63.32 4.94
N ARG A 23 -33.41 -62.42 5.57
CA ARG A 23 -33.74 -61.08 5.05
C ARG A 23 -32.79 -59.98 5.53
N GLY A 24 -31.88 -60.31 6.45
CA GLY A 24 -30.83 -59.39 6.88
C GLY A 24 -29.85 -59.11 5.74
N VAL A 25 -29.30 -57.90 5.75
CA VAL A 25 -28.20 -57.51 4.85
C VAL A 25 -27.06 -58.52 5.05
N SER A 26 -26.67 -59.22 3.98
CA SER A 26 -25.59 -60.19 4.08
C SER A 26 -24.28 -59.48 4.42
N ALA A 27 -23.30 -60.21 4.95
CA ALA A 27 -21.98 -59.62 5.23
C ALA A 27 -21.35 -59.00 3.97
N ALA A 28 -21.63 -59.57 2.78
CA ALA A 28 -21.21 -59.04 1.50
C ALA A 28 -21.91 -57.72 1.15
N ASP A 29 -23.24 -57.66 1.31
CA ASP A 29 -24.02 -56.44 1.06
C ASP A 29 -23.63 -55.31 2.04
N ALA A 30 -23.32 -55.66 3.29
CA ALA A 30 -22.83 -54.71 4.28
C ALA A 30 -21.46 -54.15 3.91
N GLN A 31 -20.59 -54.94 3.28
CA GLN A 31 -19.31 -54.48 2.77
C GLN A 31 -19.50 -53.53 1.58
N VAL A 32 -20.34 -53.90 0.62
CA VAL A 32 -20.68 -53.05 -0.54
C VAL A 32 -21.25 -51.71 -0.11
N LEU A 33 -22.15 -51.70 0.89
CA LEU A 33 -22.72 -50.46 1.43
C LEU A 33 -21.65 -49.60 2.13
N ARG A 34 -20.73 -50.20 2.89
CA ARG A 34 -19.61 -49.46 3.51
C ARG A 34 -18.71 -48.83 2.46
N ASP A 35 -18.32 -49.60 1.44
CA ASP A 35 -17.45 -49.11 0.38
C ASP A 35 -18.12 -47.96 -0.39
N ARG A 36 -19.44 -48.07 -0.63
CA ARG A 36 -20.22 -47.00 -1.28
C ARG A 36 -20.33 -45.74 -0.44
N ILE A 37 -20.47 -45.87 0.88
CA ILE A 37 -20.48 -44.72 1.81
C ILE A 37 -19.13 -44.01 1.77
N VAL A 38 -18.01 -44.76 1.82
CA VAL A 38 -16.67 -44.18 1.75
C VAL A 38 -16.44 -43.46 0.42
N GLU A 39 -16.88 -44.04 -0.70
CA GLU A 39 -16.79 -43.41 -2.03
C GLU A 39 -17.56 -42.09 -2.08
N LEU A 40 -18.80 -42.07 -1.58
CA LEU A 40 -19.65 -40.87 -1.54
C LEU A 40 -19.09 -39.79 -0.60
N GLU A 41 -18.59 -40.18 0.57
CA GLU A 41 -17.96 -39.24 1.50
C GLU A 41 -16.70 -38.60 0.88
N ASN A 42 -15.88 -39.38 0.18
CA ASN A 42 -14.68 -38.86 -0.48
C ASN A 42 -15.04 -37.93 -1.65
N ALA A 43 -16.07 -38.28 -2.43
CA ALA A 43 -16.58 -37.43 -3.50
C ALA A 43 -17.11 -36.10 -2.95
N ALA A 44 -17.97 -36.15 -1.93
CA ALA A 44 -18.55 -34.97 -1.29
C ALA A 44 -17.47 -34.08 -0.66
N ARG A 45 -16.52 -34.65 0.10
CA ARG A 45 -15.39 -33.89 0.64
C ARG A 45 -14.59 -33.20 -0.46
N SER A 46 -14.36 -33.86 -1.59
CA SER A 46 -13.62 -33.25 -2.71
C SER A 46 -14.38 -32.11 -3.38
N GLU A 47 -15.71 -32.17 -3.41
CA GLU A 47 -16.56 -31.08 -3.93
C GLU A 47 -16.61 -29.91 -2.96
N ASP A 48 -16.80 -30.18 -1.66
CA ASP A 48 -16.79 -29.16 -0.61
C ASP A 48 -15.42 -28.46 -0.51
N GLU A 49 -14.32 -29.20 -0.61
CA GLU A 49 -12.96 -28.64 -0.62
C GLU A 49 -12.74 -27.72 -1.83
N ARG A 50 -13.23 -28.09 -3.02
CA ARG A 50 -13.19 -27.22 -4.20
C ARG A 50 -14.04 -25.98 -4.01
N ALA A 51 -15.26 -26.12 -3.48
CA ALA A 51 -16.15 -25.00 -3.22
C ALA A 51 -15.54 -24.00 -2.22
N VAL A 52 -14.88 -24.49 -1.17
CA VAL A 52 -14.17 -23.63 -0.21
C VAL A 52 -12.98 -22.94 -0.87
N ALA A 53 -12.19 -23.67 -1.69
CA ALA A 53 -11.06 -23.08 -2.40
C ALA A 53 -11.52 -21.97 -3.38
N GLU A 54 -12.59 -22.20 -4.13
CA GLU A 54 -13.20 -21.22 -5.02
C GLU A 54 -13.75 -20.01 -4.25
N ALA A 55 -14.42 -20.24 -3.12
CA ALA A 55 -14.94 -19.16 -2.28
C ALA A 55 -13.81 -18.30 -1.68
N VAL A 56 -12.71 -18.92 -1.24
CA VAL A 56 -11.53 -18.18 -0.75
C VAL A 56 -10.89 -17.36 -1.85
N GLU A 57 -10.77 -17.90 -3.06
CA GLU A 57 -10.18 -17.17 -4.17
C GLU A 57 -11.08 -16.03 -4.65
N ALA A 58 -12.39 -16.25 -4.73
CA ALA A 58 -13.36 -15.19 -4.99
C ALA A 58 -13.27 -14.06 -3.94
N ALA A 59 -13.24 -14.42 -2.65
CA ALA A 59 -13.10 -13.44 -1.57
C ALA A 59 -11.77 -12.66 -1.64
N ARG A 60 -10.67 -13.29 -2.08
CA ARG A 60 -9.39 -12.59 -2.29
C ARG A 60 -9.47 -11.59 -3.43
N ILE A 61 -10.09 -11.98 -4.55
CA ILE A 61 -10.26 -11.10 -5.71
C ILE A 61 -11.14 -9.91 -5.33
N GLU A 62 -12.26 -10.15 -4.67
CA GLU A 62 -13.16 -9.09 -4.17
C GLU A 62 -12.45 -8.15 -3.19
N ALA A 63 -11.70 -8.68 -2.23
CA ALA A 63 -10.93 -7.88 -1.29
C ALA A 63 -9.87 -7.02 -2.00
N ALA A 64 -9.15 -7.59 -2.97
CA ALA A 64 -8.16 -6.86 -3.75
C ALA A 64 -8.79 -5.75 -4.60
N GLN A 65 -9.98 -6.00 -5.18
CA GLN A 65 -10.75 -5.00 -5.91
C GLN A 65 -11.24 -3.88 -4.98
N ALA A 66 -11.81 -4.21 -3.83
CA ALA A 66 -12.27 -3.22 -2.86
C ALA A 66 -11.13 -2.30 -2.37
N VAL A 67 -9.97 -2.89 -2.06
CA VAL A 67 -8.78 -2.11 -1.67
C VAL A 67 -8.29 -1.24 -2.83
N ARG A 68 -8.30 -1.77 -4.06
CA ARG A 68 -7.92 -0.99 -5.25
C ARG A 68 -8.88 0.18 -5.48
N ASP A 69 -10.18 -0.03 -5.32
CA ASP A 69 -11.21 1.00 -5.53
C ASP A 69 -11.14 2.10 -4.46
N GLU A 70 -10.74 1.76 -3.23
CA GLU A 70 -10.51 2.73 -2.17
C GLU A 70 -9.21 3.54 -2.39
N LEU A 71 -8.12 2.87 -2.77
CA LEU A 71 -6.80 3.49 -2.85
C LEU A 71 -6.54 4.22 -4.17
N LEU A 72 -7.09 3.75 -5.29
CA LEU A 72 -6.86 4.37 -6.61
C LEU A 72 -7.25 5.85 -6.66
N PRO A 73 -8.42 6.27 -6.15
CA PRO A 73 -8.79 7.68 -6.11
C PRO A 73 -7.80 8.52 -5.29
N GLN A 74 -7.34 7.99 -4.15
CA GLN A 74 -6.37 8.68 -3.29
C GLN A 74 -5.03 8.83 -3.99
N LEU A 75 -4.54 7.76 -4.63
CA LEU A 75 -3.29 7.76 -5.38
C LEU A 75 -3.34 8.75 -6.55
N ARG A 76 -4.42 8.73 -7.33
CA ARG A 76 -4.64 9.70 -8.43
C ARG A 76 -4.70 11.13 -7.92
N SER A 77 -5.36 11.38 -6.78
CA SER A 77 -5.41 12.72 -6.18
C SER A 77 -4.02 13.21 -5.74
N ALA A 78 -3.19 12.30 -5.22
CA ALA A 78 -1.82 12.61 -4.82
C ALA A 78 -0.91 12.87 -6.03
N GLU A 79 -1.05 12.08 -7.10
CA GLU A 79 -0.36 12.31 -8.37
C GLU A 79 -0.74 13.67 -8.98
N LEU A 80 -2.05 13.97 -9.04
CA LEU A 80 -2.55 15.25 -9.53
C LEU A 80 -2.01 16.43 -8.73
N ARG A 81 -2.02 16.33 -7.39
CA ARG A 81 -1.39 17.31 -6.49
C ARG A 81 0.11 17.44 -6.77
N GLY A 82 0.81 16.34 -7.00
CA GLY A 82 2.24 16.31 -7.31
C GLY A 82 2.56 17.14 -8.57
N TYR A 83 1.87 16.89 -9.67
CA TYR A 83 2.07 17.64 -10.92
C TYR A 83 1.65 19.10 -10.80
N ALA A 84 0.51 19.36 -10.14
CA ALA A 84 0.01 20.72 -9.97
C ALA A 84 0.89 21.58 -9.06
N SER A 85 1.62 20.97 -8.12
CA SER A 85 2.53 21.68 -7.22
C SER A 85 3.68 22.40 -7.92
N VAL A 86 4.00 22.01 -9.17
CA VAL A 86 5.00 22.68 -10.01
C VAL A 86 4.57 24.11 -10.37
N VAL A 87 3.26 24.36 -10.48
CA VAL A 87 2.71 25.65 -10.93
C VAL A 87 1.99 26.39 -9.80
N LEU A 88 1.34 25.65 -8.89
CA LEU A 88 0.53 26.19 -7.81
C LEU A 88 1.05 25.73 -6.45
N ASN A 89 1.11 26.65 -5.48
CA ASN A 89 1.57 26.33 -4.13
C ASN A 89 0.52 26.68 -3.06
N GLY A 90 0.54 25.94 -1.95
CA GLY A 90 -0.26 26.21 -0.75
C GLY A 90 -1.76 26.30 -1.02
N THR A 91 -2.41 27.35 -0.52
CA THR A 91 -3.87 27.51 -0.59
C THR A 91 -4.44 27.56 -2.01
N ARG A 92 -3.65 28.00 -3.00
CA ARG A 92 -4.08 27.99 -4.42
C ARG A 92 -4.12 26.59 -5.00
N LEU A 93 -3.20 25.72 -4.57
CA LEU A 93 -3.17 24.33 -4.99
C LEU A 93 -4.38 23.59 -4.45
N ASP A 94 -4.67 23.74 -3.15
CA ASP A 94 -5.83 23.09 -2.53
C ASP A 94 -7.16 23.59 -3.12
N ALA A 95 -7.32 24.90 -3.31
CA ALA A 95 -8.52 25.46 -3.95
C ALA A 95 -8.73 24.97 -5.40
N TRP A 96 -7.65 24.74 -6.14
CA TRP A 96 -7.74 24.16 -7.48
C TRP A 96 -8.12 22.68 -7.43
N LEU A 97 -7.50 21.90 -6.53
CA LEU A 97 -7.83 20.48 -6.36
C LEU A 97 -9.28 20.25 -5.94
N ASP A 98 -9.87 21.17 -5.16
CA ASP A 98 -11.27 21.09 -4.73
C ASP A 98 -12.29 21.35 -5.86
N THR A 99 -11.86 22.03 -6.93
CA THR A 99 -12.74 22.47 -8.02
C THR A 99 -12.52 21.70 -9.32
N VAL A 100 -11.38 21.03 -9.46
CA VAL A 100 -10.98 20.39 -10.70
C VAL A 100 -11.62 19.01 -10.88
N ASN A 101 -12.10 18.75 -12.10
CA ASN A 101 -12.47 17.39 -12.50
C ASN A 101 -11.20 16.59 -12.83
N ALA A 102 -10.70 15.79 -11.87
CA ALA A 102 -9.51 14.97 -12.04
C ALA A 102 -9.57 14.05 -13.28
N ALA A 103 -10.76 13.59 -13.67
CA ALA A 103 -10.93 12.69 -14.81
C ALA A 103 -10.57 13.32 -16.17
N ALA A 104 -10.60 14.65 -16.28
CA ALA A 104 -10.21 15.36 -17.50
C ALA A 104 -8.69 15.26 -17.78
N PHE A 105 -7.91 14.93 -16.74
CA PHE A 105 -6.46 14.82 -16.79
C PHE A 105 -5.99 13.37 -16.84
N PHE A 106 -6.89 12.42 -17.06
CA PHE A 106 -6.48 11.04 -17.25
C PHE A 106 -6.12 10.76 -18.71
N ASP A 107 -5.10 9.91 -18.89
CA ASP A 107 -4.75 9.33 -20.18
C ASP A 107 -5.67 8.15 -20.54
N ASP A 108 -5.44 7.55 -21.70
CA ASP A 108 -6.18 6.37 -22.18
C ASP A 108 -5.99 5.14 -21.27
N GLN A 109 -4.99 5.17 -20.39
CA GLN A 109 -4.67 4.11 -19.42
C GLN A 109 -5.28 4.40 -18.03
N GLY A 110 -5.99 5.52 -17.86
CA GLY A 110 -6.59 5.95 -16.60
C GLY A 110 -5.57 6.42 -15.55
N ARG A 111 -4.39 6.87 -15.98
CA ARG A 111 -3.33 7.48 -15.17
C ARG A 111 -3.35 9.00 -15.35
N VAL A 112 -2.83 9.74 -14.37
CA VAL A 112 -2.76 11.20 -14.46
C VAL A 112 -1.68 11.62 -15.48
N ASP A 113 -2.10 12.32 -16.53
CA ASP A 113 -1.24 12.96 -17.54
C ASP A 113 -0.68 14.27 -16.96
N GLY A 114 0.53 14.18 -16.39
CA GLY A 114 1.20 15.31 -15.75
C GLY A 114 1.51 16.46 -16.72
N ASP A 115 1.83 16.16 -17.98
CA ASP A 115 2.14 17.18 -18.98
C ASP A 115 0.89 18.01 -19.30
N ARG A 116 -0.26 17.34 -19.42
CA ARG A 116 -1.55 18.02 -19.61
C ARG A 116 -1.94 18.87 -18.41
N VAL A 117 -1.71 18.39 -17.19
CA VAL A 117 -1.96 19.15 -15.95
C VAL A 117 -1.11 20.42 -15.92
N VAL A 118 0.20 20.29 -16.15
CA VAL A 118 1.13 21.41 -16.12
C VAL A 118 0.83 22.40 -17.25
N ALA A 119 0.53 21.93 -18.46
CA ALA A 119 0.17 22.77 -19.59
C ALA A 119 -1.11 23.60 -19.30
N HIS A 120 -2.16 22.95 -18.82
CA HIS A 120 -3.43 23.61 -18.46
C HIS A 120 -3.24 24.67 -17.36
N LEU A 121 -2.48 24.33 -16.31
CA LEU A 121 -2.19 25.27 -15.22
C LEU A 121 -1.32 26.45 -15.69
N THR A 122 -0.34 26.17 -16.57
CA THR A 122 0.53 27.20 -17.16
C THR A 122 -0.25 28.16 -18.05
N GLU A 123 -1.23 27.69 -18.80
CA GLU A 123 -2.13 28.53 -19.60
C GLU A 123 -3.03 29.41 -18.72
N MET A 124 -3.61 28.83 -17.67
CA MET A 124 -4.55 29.52 -16.79
C MET A 124 -3.89 30.56 -15.87
N VAL A 125 -2.70 30.27 -15.35
CA VAL A 125 -2.02 31.09 -14.33
C VAL A 125 -0.87 31.93 -14.93
N GLY A 126 -0.40 31.55 -16.12
CA GLY A 126 0.84 32.05 -16.70
C GLY A 126 2.06 31.22 -16.28
N SER A 127 3.13 31.28 -17.07
CA SER A 127 4.36 30.51 -16.81
C SER A 127 5.01 30.92 -15.47
N PRO A 128 5.25 29.98 -14.53
CA PRO A 128 5.92 30.29 -13.26
C PRO A 128 7.37 30.77 -13.47
N ALA A 129 7.93 30.56 -14.68
CA ALA A 129 9.27 31.03 -15.06
C ALA A 129 9.46 32.56 -14.98
N LEU A 130 8.39 33.35 -14.85
CA LEU A 130 8.46 34.81 -14.67
C LEU A 130 8.16 35.29 -13.24
N ALA A 131 7.66 34.43 -12.35
CA ALA A 131 7.33 34.82 -10.98
C ALA A 131 8.49 34.54 -9.98
N GLU A 132 9.39 33.61 -10.28
CA GLU A 132 10.50 33.23 -9.38
C GLU A 132 11.74 34.13 -9.42
N LEU A 133 11.80 35.14 -10.30
CA LEU A 133 12.86 36.17 -10.26
C LEU A 133 12.62 37.25 -9.20
N ALA A 134 11.51 37.19 -8.46
CA ALA A 134 11.17 38.15 -7.41
C ALA A 134 10.98 37.46 -6.05
N SER A 135 12.10 37.22 -5.37
CA SER A 135 12.27 36.89 -3.93
C SER A 135 12.49 35.41 -3.58
N PRO A 136 13.65 35.05 -2.99
CA PRO A 136 13.82 33.76 -2.36
C PRO A 136 13.02 33.69 -1.04
N PRO A 137 12.22 32.64 -0.77
CA PRO A 137 11.65 32.44 0.55
C PRO A 137 12.76 32.00 1.51
N SER A 138 13.08 32.85 2.49
CA SER A 138 13.91 32.45 3.63
C SER A 138 13.13 31.48 4.52
N ALA A 139 13.17 30.19 4.20
CA ALA A 139 12.63 29.15 5.06
C ALA A 139 13.52 28.98 6.30
N THR A 140 13.20 29.69 7.38
CA THR A 140 13.78 29.43 8.71
C THR A 140 13.11 28.19 9.29
N HIS A 141 13.77 27.03 9.21
CA HIS A 141 13.32 25.84 9.93
C HIS A 141 13.50 26.01 11.45
N PRO A 142 12.58 25.50 12.30
CA PRO A 142 12.78 25.44 13.74
C PRO A 142 13.96 24.55 14.12
N ASP A 143 14.89 25.08 14.93
CA ASP A 143 16.08 24.39 15.42
C ASP A 143 15.73 23.42 16.56
N TYR A 144 15.80 22.11 16.30
CA TYR A 144 15.53 21.04 17.27
C TYR A 144 16.78 20.55 18.02
N GLY A 145 17.78 21.42 18.23
CA GLY A 145 18.78 21.20 19.27
C GLY A 145 19.77 20.06 19.02
N GLN A 146 19.89 19.57 17.79
CA GLN A 146 21.01 18.73 17.37
C GLN A 146 21.97 19.56 16.50
N GLY A 147 23.03 20.08 17.16
CA GLY A 147 24.26 20.61 16.56
C GLY A 147 24.13 21.26 15.18
N ARG A 148 24.00 22.59 15.16
CA ARG A 148 24.07 23.46 13.97
C ARG A 148 24.94 22.90 12.83
N PRO A 149 24.39 22.59 11.65
CA PRO A 149 25.08 22.78 10.39
C PRO A 149 24.72 24.16 9.83
N GLY A 150 24.81 25.19 10.68
CA GLY A 150 24.67 26.58 10.26
C GLY A 150 25.99 27.09 9.69
N GLY A 151 26.12 27.02 8.37
CA GLY A 151 26.87 27.98 7.56
C GLY A 151 28.37 28.10 7.85
N ARG A 152 29.15 27.14 7.35
CA ARG A 152 30.45 27.43 6.74
C ARG A 152 30.63 26.47 5.57
N THR A 153 30.73 27.01 4.35
CA THR A 153 31.45 26.31 3.29
C THR A 153 32.73 25.78 3.92
N ARG A 154 33.00 24.47 3.79
CA ARG A 154 34.26 23.91 4.27
C ARG A 154 35.35 24.69 3.56
N LEU A 155 36.00 25.62 4.27
CA LEU A 155 37.17 26.31 3.77
C LEU A 155 38.16 25.22 3.35
N ALA A 156 38.76 25.39 2.18
CA ALA A 156 39.68 24.40 1.66
C ALA A 156 40.79 24.16 2.69
N ARG A 157 41.26 22.92 2.79
CA ARG A 157 42.27 22.51 3.78
C ARG A 157 43.45 23.51 3.77
N GLY A 158 43.61 24.27 4.85
CA GLY A 158 44.70 25.25 5.00
C GLY A 158 44.33 26.73 4.82
N GLU A 159 43.08 27.08 4.49
CA GLU A 159 42.64 28.49 4.44
C GLU A 159 42.37 29.06 5.84
N GLY A 160 41.78 28.27 6.74
CA GLY A 160 41.53 28.70 8.13
C GLY A 160 42.81 29.05 8.88
N GLY A 161 43.90 28.30 8.64
CA GLY A 161 45.21 28.57 9.26
C GLY A 161 45.88 29.84 8.72
N ARG A 162 45.71 30.14 7.42
CA ARG A 162 46.26 31.37 6.80
C ARG A 162 45.53 32.63 7.28
N ALA A 163 44.21 32.57 7.45
CA ALA A 163 43.44 33.68 8.00
C ALA A 163 43.78 33.97 9.47
N GLU A 164 44.01 32.92 10.27
CA GLU A 164 44.42 33.05 11.67
C GLU A 164 45.86 33.61 11.79
N ALA A 165 46.80 33.19 10.92
CA ALA A 165 48.16 33.71 10.88
C ALA A 165 48.22 35.19 10.47
N ALA A 166 47.42 35.59 9.47
CA ALA A 166 47.31 37.00 9.08
C ALA A 166 46.78 37.89 10.21
N ARG A 167 45.84 37.38 11.03
CA ARG A 167 45.37 38.11 12.22
C ARG A 167 46.42 38.21 13.32
N ARG A 168 47.22 37.16 13.53
CA ARG A 168 48.22 37.12 14.60
C ARG A 168 49.50 37.89 14.27
N PHE A 169 49.88 37.96 13.01
CA PHE A 169 51.16 38.52 12.59
C PHE A 169 51.04 39.74 11.65
N GLY A 170 49.82 40.13 11.26
CA GLY A 170 49.57 41.21 10.31
C GLY A 170 49.59 42.64 10.89
N THR A 171 50.03 42.84 12.14
CA THR A 171 50.15 44.21 12.69
C THR A 171 51.34 44.38 13.63
N ALA A 172 52.53 44.33 13.03
CA ALA A 172 53.73 45.05 13.46
C ALA A 172 54.58 45.20 12.18
N ALA A 173 54.95 46.37 11.65
CA ALA A 173 55.22 47.64 12.30
C ALA A 173 54.97 48.80 11.33
N ALA A 174 54.39 49.88 11.84
CA ALA A 174 54.71 51.21 11.37
C ALA A 174 55.45 51.92 12.52
N PRO A 175 56.63 52.49 12.25
CA PRO A 175 56.95 53.81 12.76
C PRO A 175 57.42 54.69 11.58
N ALA A 176 57.29 56.00 11.53
CA ALA A 176 56.63 57.03 12.31
C ALA A 176 56.66 58.29 11.40
N ALA A 177 55.74 59.23 11.60
CA ALA A 177 55.63 60.50 10.86
C ALA A 177 56.91 61.36 10.94
N GLY A 178 57.44 61.85 9.80
CA GLY A 178 57.41 63.27 9.39
C GLY A 178 58.84 63.88 9.30
N PRO A 179 59.09 65.08 8.72
CA PRO A 179 58.15 66.04 8.14
C PRO A 179 58.49 66.52 6.70
N THR A 180 57.55 67.30 6.17
CA THR A 180 57.59 68.17 4.99
C THR A 180 58.80 69.10 4.90
N LEU A 181 59.34 69.31 3.69
CA LEU A 181 59.80 70.64 3.25
C LEU A 181 59.76 70.71 1.72
N GLY A 182 58.98 71.66 1.22
CA GLY A 182 59.00 72.04 -0.19
C GLY A 182 60.19 72.94 -0.51
N ALA A 183 60.70 72.78 -1.73
CA ALA A 183 61.04 73.84 -2.68
C ALA A 183 61.22 73.16 -4.05
#